data_AF-A0A2N5XRK1-F1
#
_entry.id   AF-A0A2N5XRK1-F1
#
_cell.length_a   1.000
_cell.length_b   1.000
_cell.length_c   1.000
_cell.angle_alpha   90.00
_cell.angle_beta   90.00
_cell.angle_gamma   90.00
#
_symmetry.space_group_name_H-M   'P 1'
#
loop_
_entity.id
_entity.type
_entity.pdbx_description
1 polymer ?
#
loop_
_entity_poly.entity_id
_entity_poly.type
_entity_poly.pdbx_seq_one_letter_code
_entity_poly.pdbx_strand_id
1 'polypeptide(L)'
;MSMDNKVIEEVKDAIMGMATGAASLSGWSAGQAVLIGAKVQEATTARVAQGQELSSALDASVPEAEMVLIMDVFCKALDETQDAMAAFERVVAIKRKATVGVPGVDQAEKVAEVEYRDAIKAGLAPQAAVLSAFLSAGAIIRAMHASTH
;
A
#
# COMPACT_ATOMS: atom_id res chain seq x y z
N MET A 1 21.90 4.64 29.04
CA MET A 1 22.07 4.15 27.65
C MET A 1 21.40 2.80 27.35
N SER A 2 21.10 1.91 28.32
CA SER A 2 20.44 0.62 27.98
C SER A 2 18.90 0.63 28.06
N MET A 3 18.29 1.63 28.71
CA MET A 3 16.82 1.78 28.77
C MET A 3 16.25 2.34 27.47
N ASP A 4 16.92 3.34 26.88
CA ASP A 4 16.47 3.98 25.63
C ASP A 4 16.44 2.99 24.45
N ASN A 5 17.42 2.07 24.38
CA ASN A 5 17.45 1.04 23.32
C ASN A 5 16.31 0.02 23.45
N LYS A 6 15.93 -0.39 24.66
CA LYS A 6 14.82 -1.35 24.83
C LYS A 6 13.48 -0.76 24.43
N VAL A 7 13.23 0.50 24.81
CA VAL A 7 12.00 1.21 24.44
C VAL A 7 11.92 1.38 22.92
N ILE A 8 13.04 1.70 22.25
CA ILE A 8 13.09 1.81 20.79
C ILE A 8 12.81 0.46 20.12
N GLU A 9 13.40 -0.64 20.60
CA GLU A 9 13.14 -1.98 20.04
C GLU A 9 11.68 -2.44 20.27
N GLU A 10 11.11 -2.20 21.45
CA GLU A 10 9.69 -2.52 21.74
C GLU A 10 8.73 -1.73 20.83
N VAL A 11 9.05 -0.47 20.52
CA VAL A 11 8.28 0.35 19.58
C VAL A 11 8.41 -0.19 18.14
N LYS A 12 9.60 -0.64 17.73
CA LYS A 12 9.80 -1.24 16.39
C LYS A 12 9.01 -2.53 16.24
N ASP A 13 9.07 -3.42 17.23
CA ASP A 13 8.34 -4.68 17.23
C ASP A 13 6.82 -4.46 17.22
N ALA A 14 6.34 -3.46 17.97
CA ALA A 14 4.94 -3.07 17.95
C ALA A 14 4.50 -2.55 16.56
N ILE A 15 5.29 -1.68 15.92
CA ILE A 15 4.99 -1.16 14.57
C ILE A 15 4.96 -2.31 13.56
N MET A 16 5.97 -3.18 13.59
CA MET A 16 6.05 -4.34 12.70
C MET A 16 4.85 -5.27 12.90
N GLY A 17 4.52 -5.61 14.14
CA GLY A 17 3.38 -6.47 14.48
C GLY A 17 2.04 -5.87 14.06
N MET A 18 1.81 -4.59 14.34
CA MET A 18 0.57 -3.89 13.96
C MET A 18 0.40 -3.85 12.44
N ALA A 19 1.44 -3.43 11.71
CA ALA A 19 1.38 -3.32 10.26
C ALA A 19 1.28 -4.70 9.58
N THR A 20 1.96 -5.72 10.10
CA THR A 20 1.82 -7.12 9.62
C THR A 20 0.41 -7.65 9.85
N GLY A 21 -0.15 -7.40 11.04
CA GLY A 21 -1.51 -7.80 11.38
C GLY A 21 -2.55 -7.11 10.49
N ALA A 22 -2.43 -5.79 10.34
CA ALA A 22 -3.30 -5.00 9.47
C ALA A 22 -3.21 -5.47 8.00
N ALA A 23 -2.01 -5.74 7.49
CA ALA A 23 -1.81 -6.27 6.14
C ALA A 23 -2.43 -7.67 5.98
N SER A 24 -2.26 -8.54 6.97
CA SER A 24 -2.87 -9.89 6.95
C SER A 24 -4.39 -9.83 6.92
N LEU A 25 -4.99 -8.95 7.74
CA LEU A 25 -6.44 -8.68 7.72
C LEU A 25 -6.90 -8.08 6.39
N SER A 26 -6.01 -7.32 5.74
CA SER A 26 -6.17 -6.78 4.40
C SER A 26 -5.88 -7.81 3.30
N GLY A 27 -5.96 -9.12 3.59
CA GLY A 27 -5.93 -10.17 2.57
C GLY A 27 -4.58 -10.41 1.89
N TRP A 28 -3.49 -9.77 2.36
CA TRP A 28 -2.14 -10.09 1.91
C TRP A 28 -1.72 -11.48 2.40
N SER A 29 -0.93 -12.21 1.60
CA SER A 29 -0.36 -13.48 2.07
C SER A 29 0.56 -13.24 3.27
N ALA A 30 0.77 -14.26 4.12
CA ALA A 30 1.60 -14.14 5.31
C ALA A 30 2.99 -13.55 5.02
N GLY A 31 3.64 -13.98 3.93
CA GLY A 31 4.93 -13.44 3.51
C GLY A 31 4.87 -11.96 3.10
N GLN A 32 3.84 -11.56 2.35
CA GLN A 32 3.65 -10.16 1.93
C GLN A 32 3.29 -9.27 3.11
N ALA A 33 2.49 -9.75 4.05
CA ALA A 33 2.11 -9.02 5.24
C ALA A 33 3.32 -8.74 6.14
N VAL A 34 4.21 -9.73 6.31
CA VAL A 34 5.48 -9.53 7.06
C VAL A 34 6.38 -8.51 6.34
N LEU A 35 6.46 -8.56 5.01
CA LEU A 35 7.21 -7.58 4.24
C LEU A 35 6.65 -6.16 4.38
N ILE A 36 5.32 -5.99 4.37
CA ILE A 36 4.66 -4.71 4.66
C ILE A 36 5.04 -4.25 6.06
N GLY A 37 4.93 -5.12 7.06
CA GLY A 37 5.28 -4.79 8.44
C GLY A 37 6.73 -4.31 8.60
N ALA A 38 7.67 -5.02 8.00
CA ALA A 38 9.08 -4.64 7.99
C ALA A 38 9.30 -3.29 7.31
N LYS A 39 8.69 -3.04 6.15
CA LYS A 39 8.82 -1.77 5.42
C LYS A 39 8.19 -0.59 6.16
N VAL A 40 7.03 -0.79 6.77
CA VAL A 40 6.40 0.24 7.62
C VAL A 40 7.29 0.55 8.82
N GLN A 41 7.85 -0.46 9.48
CA GLN A 41 8.76 -0.27 10.60
C GLN A 41 10.03 0.50 10.20
N GLU A 42 10.69 0.09 9.10
CA GLU A 42 11.88 0.76 8.57
C GLU A 42 11.59 2.25 8.28
N ALA A 43 10.53 2.53 7.53
CA ALA A 43 10.19 3.87 7.09
C ALA A 43 9.69 4.77 8.25
N THR A 44 8.90 4.21 9.16
CA THR A 44 8.43 4.93 10.36
C THR A 44 9.60 5.27 11.27
N THR A 45 10.54 4.34 11.47
CA THR A 45 11.73 4.56 12.30
C THR A 45 12.59 5.69 11.74
N ALA A 46 12.80 5.71 10.42
CA ALA A 46 13.55 6.78 9.76
C ALA A 46 12.89 8.15 9.94
N ARG A 47 11.55 8.22 9.85
CA ARG A 47 10.77 9.45 10.04
C ARG A 47 10.79 9.96 11.47
N VAL A 48 10.64 9.07 12.44
CA VAL A 48 10.73 9.42 13.88
C VAL A 48 12.14 9.93 14.21
N ALA A 49 13.19 9.32 13.64
CA ALA A 49 14.56 9.81 13.80
C ALA A 49 14.77 11.22 13.18
N GLN A 50 13.95 11.62 12.21
CA GLN A 50 13.92 12.96 11.64
C GLN A 50 13.03 13.95 12.42
N GLY A 51 12.45 13.52 13.54
CA GLY A 51 11.62 14.35 14.41
C GLY A 51 10.14 14.40 14.02
N GLN A 52 9.66 13.48 13.18
CA GLN A 52 8.21 13.35 12.93
C GLN A 52 7.51 12.63 14.09
N GLU A 53 6.29 13.07 14.39
CA GLU A 53 5.38 12.39 15.33
C GLU A 53 5.05 10.98 14.84
N LEU A 54 4.99 10.01 15.77
CA LEU A 54 4.81 8.59 15.45
C LEU A 54 3.54 8.33 14.62
N SER A 55 2.42 8.97 14.95
CA SER A 55 1.16 8.81 14.22
C SER A 55 1.29 9.28 12.77
N SER A 56 1.83 10.48 12.55
CA SER A 56 2.06 11.02 11.21
C SER A 56 3.08 10.18 10.42
N ALA A 57 4.09 9.63 11.10
CA ALA A 57 5.08 8.77 10.47
C ALA A 57 4.48 7.44 10.01
N LEU A 58 3.59 6.84 10.82
CA LEU A 58 2.84 5.63 10.47
C LEU A 58 1.87 5.87 9.31
N ASP A 59 1.09 6.94 9.36
CA ASP A 59 0.11 7.29 8.32
C ASP A 59 0.75 7.47 6.95
N ALA A 60 1.99 7.98 6.90
CA ALA A 60 2.77 8.08 5.67
C ALA A 60 3.41 6.75 5.24
N SER A 61 3.89 5.95 6.20
CA SER A 61 4.69 4.75 5.91
C SER A 61 3.86 3.56 5.42
N VAL A 62 2.64 3.41 5.91
CA VAL A 62 1.73 2.32 5.51
C VAL A 62 1.45 2.34 4.00
N PRO A 63 0.92 3.42 3.39
CA PRO A 63 0.62 3.42 1.96
C PRO A 63 1.87 3.29 1.09
N GLU A 64 3.04 3.75 1.53
CA GLU A 64 4.30 3.54 0.82
C GLU A 64 4.72 2.07 0.80
N ALA A 65 4.66 1.39 1.95
CA ALA A 65 4.96 -0.03 2.04
C ALA A 65 4.00 -0.87 1.19
N GLU A 66 2.71 -0.52 1.19
CA GLU A 66 1.73 -1.15 0.32
C GLU A 66 2.04 -0.93 -1.17
N MET A 67 2.49 0.27 -1.55
CA MET A 67 2.83 0.57 -2.94
C MET A 67 4.02 -0.25 -3.44
N VAL A 68 5.02 -0.49 -2.59
CA VAL A 68 6.15 -1.39 -2.90
C VAL A 68 5.66 -2.81 -3.19
N LEU A 69 4.75 -3.33 -2.36
CA LEU A 69 4.21 -4.68 -2.56
C LEU A 69 3.26 -4.78 -3.75
N ILE A 70 2.45 -3.74 -4.01
CA ILE A 70 1.64 -3.63 -5.22
C ILE A 70 2.53 -3.73 -6.46
N MET A 71 3.64 -2.99 -6.48
CA MET A 71 4.59 -3.03 -7.58
C MET A 71 5.27 -4.40 -7.72
N ASP A 72 5.72 -5.00 -6.62
CA ASP A 72 6.34 -6.33 -6.64
C ASP A 72 5.40 -7.40 -7.20
N VAL A 73 4.15 -7.43 -6.74
CA VAL A 73 3.12 -8.35 -7.25
C VAL A 73 2.82 -8.07 -8.71
N PHE A 74 2.69 -6.80 -9.08
CA PHE A 74 2.44 -6.41 -10.46
C PHE A 74 3.55 -6.88 -11.39
N CYS A 75 4.82 -6.59 -11.06
CA CYS A 75 5.96 -6.96 -11.89
C CYS A 75 6.08 -8.48 -12.04
N LYS A 76 5.94 -9.24 -10.95
CA LYS A 76 5.93 -10.70 -11.01
C LYS A 76 4.79 -11.23 -11.87
N ALA A 77 3.58 -10.67 -11.71
CA ALA A 77 2.44 -11.06 -12.53
C ALA A 77 2.67 -10.72 -14.00
N LEU A 78 3.25 -9.56 -14.31
CA LEU A 78 3.59 -9.14 -15.68
C LEU A 78 4.64 -10.06 -16.29
N ASP A 79 5.67 -10.45 -15.54
CA ASP A 79 6.69 -11.40 -16.01
C ASP A 79 6.08 -12.78 -16.30
N GLU A 80 5.15 -13.23 -15.46
CA GLU A 80 4.43 -14.50 -15.64
C GLU A 80 3.45 -14.48 -16.81
N THR A 81 2.64 -13.43 -16.93
CA THR A 81 1.52 -13.37 -17.90
C THR A 81 1.92 -12.76 -19.23
N GLN A 82 2.97 -11.93 -19.24
CA GLN A 82 3.30 -11.02 -20.35
C GLN A 82 2.11 -10.13 -20.77
N ASP A 83 1.14 -9.94 -19.86
CA ASP A 83 -0.09 -9.18 -20.06
C ASP A 83 -0.26 -8.17 -18.92
N ALA A 84 -0.09 -6.90 -19.27
CA ALA A 84 -0.18 -5.76 -18.37
C ALA A 84 -1.57 -5.62 -17.74
N MET A 85 -2.65 -5.95 -18.45
CA MET A 85 -4.00 -5.88 -17.89
C MET A 85 -4.24 -7.03 -16.93
N ALA A 86 -3.84 -8.25 -17.29
CA ALA A 86 -3.97 -9.41 -16.39
C ALA A 86 -3.13 -9.24 -15.10
N ALA A 87 -1.94 -8.65 -15.22
CA ALA A 87 -1.09 -8.31 -14.06
C ALA A 87 -1.77 -7.29 -13.15
N PHE A 88 -2.38 -6.25 -13.73
CA PHE A 88 -3.12 -5.24 -12.99
C PHE A 88 -4.34 -5.82 -12.26
N GLU A 89 -5.14 -6.63 -12.95
CA GLU A 89 -6.32 -7.31 -12.38
C GLU A 89 -5.96 -8.20 -11.19
N ARG A 90 -4.79 -8.87 -11.23
CA ARG A 90 -4.31 -9.66 -10.09
C ARG A 90 -4.07 -8.81 -8.85
N VAL A 91 -3.48 -7.62 -9.00
CA VAL A 91 -3.29 -6.67 -7.89
C VAL A 91 -4.63 -6.15 -7.37
N VAL A 92 -5.52 -5.75 -8.28
CA VAL A 92 -6.87 -5.28 -7.90
C VAL A 92 -7.63 -6.35 -7.13
N ALA A 93 -7.56 -7.61 -7.55
CA ALA A 93 -8.23 -8.72 -6.86
C ALA A 93 -7.74 -8.92 -5.42
N ILE A 94 -6.45 -8.69 -5.14
CA ILE A 94 -5.90 -8.73 -3.78
C ILE A 94 -6.51 -7.59 -2.96
N LYS A 95 -6.50 -6.36 -3.49
CA LYS A 95 -7.02 -5.18 -2.77
C LYS A 95 -8.54 -5.25 -2.59
N ARG A 96 -9.30 -5.76 -3.56
CA ARG A 96 -10.75 -5.96 -3.42
C ARG A 96 -11.10 -6.91 -2.28
N LYS A 97 -10.35 -8.01 -2.11
CA LYS A 97 -10.53 -8.92 -0.96
C LYS A 97 -10.21 -8.23 0.36
N ALA A 98 -9.21 -7.36 0.37
CA ALA A 98 -8.79 -6.59 1.53
C ALA A 98 -9.84 -5.59 2.02
N THR A 99 -10.59 -5.02 1.08
CA THR A 99 -11.42 -3.83 1.32
C THR A 99 -12.92 -4.12 1.24
N VAL A 100 -13.33 -5.39 1.37
CA VAL A 100 -14.76 -5.77 1.40
C VAL A 100 -15.47 -5.00 2.51
N GLY A 101 -16.56 -4.32 2.15
CA GLY A 101 -17.38 -3.55 3.10
C GLY A 101 -16.82 -2.18 3.47
N VAL A 102 -15.68 -1.77 2.93
CA VAL A 102 -15.14 -0.41 3.13
C VAL A 102 -15.87 0.56 2.16
N PRO A 103 -16.46 1.65 2.67
CA PRO A 103 -17.14 2.64 1.84
C PRO A 103 -16.23 3.22 0.74
N GLY A 104 -16.78 3.36 -0.47
CA GLY A 104 -16.07 4.00 -1.59
C GLY A 104 -15.07 3.13 -2.35
N VAL A 105 -14.85 1.88 -1.93
CA VAL A 105 -13.94 0.93 -2.60
C VAL A 105 -14.32 0.67 -4.05
N ASP A 106 -15.59 0.38 -4.32
CA ASP A 106 -16.04 0.08 -5.69
C ASP A 106 -15.81 1.27 -6.63
N GLN A 107 -15.90 2.49 -6.09
CA GLN A 107 -15.62 3.71 -6.85
C GLN A 107 -14.12 3.89 -7.07
N ALA A 108 -13.30 3.65 -6.04
CA ALA A 108 -11.85 3.71 -6.14
C ALA A 108 -11.29 2.66 -7.10
N GLU A 109 -11.85 1.46 -7.10
CA GLU A 109 -11.52 0.36 -8.03
C GLU A 109 -11.80 0.77 -9.48
N LYS A 110 -13.00 1.28 -9.77
CA LYS A 110 -13.34 1.78 -11.12
C LYS A 110 -12.39 2.87 -11.59
N VAL A 111 -12.02 3.79 -10.69
CA VAL A 111 -11.06 4.86 -11.02
C VAL A 111 -9.68 4.28 -11.30
N ALA A 112 -9.21 3.32 -10.49
CA ALA A 112 -7.95 2.64 -10.74
C ALA A 112 -7.93 1.97 -12.12
N GLU A 113 -9.01 1.25 -12.48
CA GLU A 113 -9.12 0.57 -13.78
C GLU A 113 -9.12 1.54 -14.96
N VAL A 114 -9.87 2.64 -14.88
CA VAL A 114 -9.92 3.66 -15.93
C VAL A 114 -8.55 4.31 -16.10
N GLU A 115 -7.97 4.77 -14.99
CA GLU A 115 -6.67 5.46 -14.99
C GLU A 115 -5.56 4.55 -15.53
N TYR A 116 -5.56 3.27 -15.15
CA TYR A 116 -4.60 2.31 -15.67
C TYR A 116 -4.70 2.16 -17.19
N ARG A 117 -5.93 1.95 -17.70
CA ARG A 117 -6.16 1.78 -19.15
C ARG A 117 -5.75 3.04 -19.91
N ASP A 118 -6.06 4.21 -19.40
CA ASP A 118 -5.77 5.48 -20.06
C ASP A 118 -4.28 5.81 -20.01
N ALA A 119 -3.58 5.50 -18.91
CA ALA A 119 -2.13 5.60 -18.82
C ALA A 119 -1.42 4.69 -19.83
N ILE A 120 -1.86 3.43 -19.98
CA ILE A 120 -1.33 2.51 -20.99
C ILE A 120 -1.53 3.06 -22.40
N LYS A 121 -2.73 3.56 -22.73
CA LYS A 121 -3.01 4.18 -24.05
C LYS A 121 -2.16 5.43 -24.30
N ALA A 122 -1.85 6.19 -23.26
CA ALA A 122 -0.98 7.35 -23.33
C ALA A 122 0.52 6.99 -23.51
N GLY A 123 0.87 5.70 -23.51
CA GLY A 123 2.23 5.21 -23.74
C GLY A 123 3.08 5.14 -22.47
N LEU A 124 2.48 5.20 -21.28
CA LEU A 124 3.21 4.94 -20.05
C LEU A 124 3.64 3.48 -19.98
N ALA A 125 4.82 3.24 -19.40
CA ALA A 125 5.23 1.90 -19.04
C ALA A 125 4.21 1.27 -18.06
N PRO A 126 3.93 -0.03 -18.13
CA PRO A 126 2.92 -0.68 -17.27
C PRO A 126 3.14 -0.45 -15.78
N GLN A 127 4.40 -0.40 -15.36
CA GLN A 127 4.80 -0.09 -13.98
C GLN A 127 4.40 1.34 -13.59
N ALA A 128 4.62 2.32 -14.47
CA ALA A 128 4.20 3.70 -14.21
C ALA A 128 2.67 3.84 -14.22
N ALA A 129 1.99 3.11 -15.11
CA ALA A 129 0.54 3.09 -15.19
C ALA A 129 -0.10 2.53 -13.91
N VAL A 130 0.42 1.42 -13.35
CA VAL A 130 -0.11 0.86 -12.10
C VAL A 130 0.06 1.82 -10.93
N LEU A 131 1.20 2.52 -10.84
CA LEU A 131 1.39 3.55 -9.81
C LEU A 131 0.37 4.69 -9.96
N SER A 132 0.19 5.20 -11.19
CA SER A 132 -0.79 6.27 -11.47
C SER A 132 -2.19 5.85 -11.01
N ALA A 133 -2.62 4.64 -11.38
CA ALA A 133 -3.92 4.10 -11.03
C ALA A 133 -4.16 4.07 -9.51
N PHE A 134 -3.21 3.55 -8.74
CA PHE A 134 -3.36 3.47 -7.28
C PHE A 134 -3.24 4.83 -6.58
N LEU A 135 -2.46 5.77 -7.12
CA LEU A 135 -2.41 7.15 -6.63
C LEU A 135 -3.75 7.86 -6.83
N SER A 136 -4.36 7.74 -8.01
CA SER A 136 -5.68 8.30 -8.33
C SER A 136 -6.79 7.68 -7.49
N ALA A 137 -6.79 6.35 -7.33
CA ALA A 137 -7.73 5.65 -6.46
C ALA A 137 -7.63 6.12 -5.00
N GLY A 138 -6.40 6.27 -4.47
CA GLY A 138 -6.18 6.80 -3.13
C GLY A 138 -6.64 8.25 -2.96
N ALA A 139 -6.48 9.09 -3.99
CA ALA A 139 -6.98 10.47 -3.96
C ALA A 139 -8.51 10.53 -3.87
N ILE A 140 -9.22 9.66 -4.58
CA ILE A 140 -10.68 9.57 -4.52
C ILE A 140 -11.17 9.13 -3.14
N ILE A 141 -10.55 8.11 -2.54
CA ILE A 141 -10.88 7.69 -1.17
C ILE A 141 -10.72 8.85 -0.19
N ARG A 142 -9.61 9.59 -0.26
CA ARG A 142 -9.40 10.77 0.61
C ARG A 142 -10.42 11.87 0.37
N ALA A 143 -10.76 12.16 -0.88
CA ALA A 143 -11.77 13.18 -1.21
C ALA A 143 -13.17 12.81 -0.69
N MET A 144 -13.56 11.54 -0.79
CA MET A 144 -14.84 11.06 -0.25
C MET A 144 -14.91 11.24 1.27
N HIS A 145 -13.85 10.89 1.99
CA HIS A 145 -13.79 11.07 3.45
C HIS A 145 -13.70 12.56 3.88
N ALA A 146 -13.09 13.41 3.06
CA ALA A 146 -13.07 14.86 3.32
C ALA A 146 -14.45 15.51 3.15
N SER A 147 -15.33 14.94 2.32
CA SER A 147 -16.69 15.46 2.10
C SER A 147 -17.72 15.07 3.18
N THR A 148 -17.31 14.21 4.13
CA THR A 148 -18.13 13.76 5.27
C THR A 148 -17.88 14.52 6.58
N HIS A 149 -17.03 15.57 6.56
CA HIS A 149 -16.75 16.48 7.66
C HIS A 149 -17.16 17.91 7.31
#